data_AF-X1D4G8-F1
#
_entry.id   AF-X1D4G8-F1
#
_cell.length_a   1.000
_cell.length_b   1.000
_cell.length_c   1.000
_cell.angle_alpha   90.00
_cell.angle_beta   90.00
_cell.angle_gamma   90.00
#
_symmetry.space_group_name_H-M   'P 1'
#
loop_
_entity.id
_entity.type
_entity.pdbx_description
1 polymer ?
#
loop_
_entity_poly.entity_id
_entity_poly.type
_entity_poly.pdbx_seq_one_letter_code
_entity_poly.pdbx_strand_id
1 'polypeptide(L)'
;IWSYQTWRKAPTSLKRLTTILLIGSTLFSVVTAAMYALGTFVKTFNSIAFIVNGIGAFTTIIVILKDPRIIFILPFKAYRIIIVDTNGSIALYKHDWAKVGELEENMFSMMLQAIGNVLDDILKKGEVQEIQMDRAVLLIQHDKTHSIASVLIASKSSRSLKYGLKRFNEKFITVFQSSLDGERKVGMFEKTSEIVEKVFDFVPSYKTVS
;
A
#
# COMPACT_ATOMS: atom_id res chain seq x y z
N ILE A 1 -8.21 12.76 -16.19
CA ILE A 1 -7.43 11.50 -16.44
C ILE A 1 -7.17 10.76 -15.14
N TRP A 2 -6.56 11.38 -14.12
CA TRP A 2 -6.25 10.75 -12.83
C TRP A 2 -7.48 10.14 -12.12
N SER A 3 -8.55 10.92 -11.93
CA SER A 3 -9.77 10.46 -11.24
C SER A 3 -10.43 9.24 -11.89
N TYR A 4 -10.41 9.17 -13.23
CA TYR A 4 -10.90 8.01 -13.98
C TYR A 4 -10.04 6.77 -13.76
N GLN A 5 -8.72 6.91 -13.78
CA GLN A 5 -7.81 5.79 -13.49
C GLN A 5 -7.97 5.29 -12.05
N THR A 6 -8.10 6.21 -11.09
CA THR A 6 -8.38 5.90 -9.68
C THR A 6 -9.69 5.14 -9.56
N TRP A 7 -10.77 5.63 -10.16
CA TRP A 7 -12.06 4.94 -10.17
C TRP A 7 -11.97 3.55 -10.80
N ARG A 8 -11.27 3.39 -11.93
CA ARG A 8 -11.14 2.10 -12.62
C ARG A 8 -10.39 1.06 -11.78
N LYS A 9 -9.35 1.47 -11.07
CA LYS A 9 -8.48 0.58 -10.28
C LYS A 9 -8.90 0.44 -8.81
N ALA A 10 -9.87 1.21 -8.33
CA ALA A 10 -10.29 1.20 -6.94
C ALA A 10 -10.88 -0.16 -6.50
N PRO A 11 -10.65 -0.59 -5.25
CA PRO A 11 -11.35 -1.72 -4.67
C PRO A 11 -12.84 -1.40 -4.46
N THR A 12 -13.67 -2.43 -4.33
CA THR A 12 -15.13 -2.32 -4.18
C THR A 12 -15.52 -1.43 -2.98
N SER A 13 -14.79 -1.52 -1.87
CA SER A 13 -14.99 -0.70 -0.66
C SER A 13 -14.86 0.80 -0.91
N LEU A 14 -13.97 1.21 -1.83
CA LEU A 14 -13.73 2.62 -2.18
C LEU A 14 -14.46 3.04 -3.46
N LYS A 15 -15.21 2.14 -4.10
CA LYS A 15 -15.81 2.39 -5.43
C LYS A 15 -16.83 3.53 -5.39
N ARG A 16 -17.63 3.61 -4.32
CA ARG A 16 -18.60 4.70 -4.13
C ARG A 16 -17.91 6.05 -4.01
N LEU A 17 -16.89 6.16 -3.14
CA LEU A 17 -16.14 7.40 -2.95
C LEU A 17 -15.40 7.82 -4.22
N THR A 18 -14.75 6.88 -4.90
CA THR A 18 -14.03 7.18 -6.16
C THR A 18 -14.96 7.55 -7.32
N THR A 19 -16.23 7.14 -7.28
CA THR A 19 -17.25 7.62 -8.24
C THR A 19 -17.61 9.08 -7.96
N ILE A 20 -17.80 9.46 -6.68
CA ILE A 20 -18.02 10.86 -6.30
C ILE A 20 -16.81 11.72 -6.67
N LEU A 21 -15.60 11.20 -6.45
CA LEU A 21 -14.34 11.84 -6.88
C LEU A 21 -14.31 12.07 -8.40
N LEU A 22 -14.73 11.07 -9.19
CA LEU A 22 -14.79 11.17 -10.64
C LEU A 22 -15.75 12.25 -11.09
N ILE A 23 -16.95 12.32 -10.50
CA ILE A 23 -17.95 13.36 -10.78
C ILE A 23 -17.41 14.73 -10.41
N GLY A 24 -16.91 14.90 -9.18
CA GLY A 24 -16.35 16.17 -8.70
C GLY A 24 -15.19 16.66 -9.56
N SER A 25 -14.27 15.76 -9.94
CA SER A 25 -13.14 16.08 -10.83
C SER A 25 -13.60 16.44 -12.24
N THR A 26 -14.66 15.81 -12.75
CA THR A 26 -15.22 16.11 -14.08
C THR A 26 -15.90 17.47 -14.10
N LEU A 27 -16.63 17.82 -13.03
CA LEU A 27 -17.20 19.16 -12.85
C LEU A 27 -16.10 20.21 -12.78
N PHE A 28 -15.09 19.99 -11.92
CA PHE A 28 -13.97 20.89 -11.72
C PHE A 28 -13.16 21.17 -13.00
N SER A 29 -13.00 20.17 -13.87
CA SER A 29 -12.14 20.27 -15.05
C SER A 29 -12.93 20.43 -16.35
N VAL A 30 -13.52 19.34 -16.86
CA VAL A 30 -14.12 19.27 -18.19
C VAL A 30 -15.31 20.22 -18.32
N VAL A 31 -16.23 20.19 -17.36
CA VAL A 31 -17.44 21.04 -17.41
C VAL A 31 -17.07 22.50 -17.27
N THR A 32 -16.26 22.85 -16.28
CA THR A 32 -15.76 24.23 -16.12
C THR A 32 -15.05 24.73 -17.38
N ALA A 33 -14.17 23.94 -18.01
CA ALA A 33 -13.47 24.34 -19.23
C ALA A 33 -14.43 24.59 -20.40
N ALA A 34 -15.42 23.71 -20.60
CA ALA A 34 -16.44 23.90 -21.62
C ALA A 34 -17.26 25.17 -21.39
N MET A 35 -17.61 25.46 -20.13
CA MET A 35 -18.36 26.66 -19.78
C MET A 35 -17.55 27.94 -19.99
N TYR A 36 -16.26 27.97 -19.65
CA TYR A 36 -15.40 29.11 -19.95
C TYR A 36 -15.22 29.31 -21.46
N ALA A 37 -15.12 28.23 -22.24
CA ALA A 37 -15.06 28.33 -23.70
C ALA A 37 -16.34 28.97 -24.27
N LEU A 38 -17.52 28.54 -23.82
CA LEU A 38 -18.80 29.15 -24.19
C LEU A 38 -18.94 30.60 -23.65
N GLY A 39 -18.30 30.88 -22.52
CA GLY A 39 -18.27 32.19 -21.89
C GLY A 39 -17.54 33.27 -22.68
N THR A 40 -16.75 32.89 -23.70
CA THR A 40 -16.22 33.83 -24.69
C THR A 40 -17.32 34.50 -25.52
N PHE A 41 -18.44 33.79 -25.75
CA PHE A 41 -19.60 34.31 -26.47
C PHE A 41 -20.63 34.93 -25.52
N VAL A 42 -20.83 34.33 -24.34
CA VAL A 42 -21.86 34.76 -23.38
C VAL A 42 -21.26 34.84 -21.97
N LYS A 43 -20.98 36.07 -21.50
CA LYS A 43 -20.29 36.33 -20.23
C LYS A 43 -20.91 35.66 -19.01
N THR A 44 -22.23 35.44 -18.98
CA THR A 44 -22.94 34.77 -17.87
C THR A 44 -22.39 33.37 -17.60
N PHE A 45 -21.91 32.64 -18.61
CA PHE A 45 -21.33 31.32 -18.41
C PHE A 45 -20.04 31.35 -17.58
N ASN A 46 -19.28 32.45 -17.58
CA ASN A 46 -18.08 32.58 -16.75
C ASN A 46 -18.42 32.57 -15.26
N SER A 47 -19.48 33.28 -14.86
CA SER A 47 -19.92 33.31 -13.46
C SER A 47 -20.43 31.94 -13.00
N ILE A 48 -21.18 31.24 -13.84
CA ILE A 48 -21.67 29.89 -13.51
C ILE A 48 -20.49 28.89 -13.49
N ALA A 49 -19.55 29.00 -14.43
CA ALA A 49 -18.34 28.16 -14.48
C ALA A 49 -17.53 28.25 -13.19
N PHE A 50 -17.41 29.45 -12.61
CA PHE A 50 -16.73 29.67 -11.33
C PHE A 50 -17.41 28.91 -10.17
N ILE A 51 -18.75 28.98 -10.09
CA ILE A 51 -19.52 28.27 -9.06
C ILE A 51 -19.38 26.74 -9.24
N VAL A 52 -19.53 26.24 -10.47
CA VAL A 52 -19.39 24.81 -10.79
C VAL A 52 -17.98 24.31 -10.47
N ASN A 53 -16.96 25.11 -10.76
CA ASN A 53 -15.57 24.81 -10.41
C ASN A 53 -15.41 24.67 -8.90
N GLY A 54 -15.95 25.63 -8.12
CA GLY A 54 -15.93 25.60 -6.66
C GLY A 54 -16.58 24.35 -6.08
N ILE A 55 -17.77 23.96 -6.59
CA ILE A 55 -18.46 22.73 -6.17
C ILE A 55 -17.63 21.49 -6.49
N GLY A 56 -17.06 21.42 -7.70
CA GLY A 56 -16.22 20.30 -8.13
C GLY A 56 -14.95 20.16 -7.28
N ALA A 57 -14.27 21.28 -6.99
CA ALA A 57 -13.09 21.33 -6.14
C ALA A 57 -13.42 20.88 -4.71
N PHE A 58 -14.48 21.45 -4.12
CA PHE A 58 -14.90 21.15 -2.75
C PHE A 58 -15.30 19.68 -2.59
N THR A 59 -16.06 19.13 -3.55
CA THR A 59 -16.43 17.71 -3.57
C THR A 59 -15.18 16.82 -3.63
N THR A 60 -14.21 17.16 -4.47
CA THR A 60 -12.95 16.41 -4.61
C THR A 60 -12.16 16.43 -3.29
N ILE A 61 -12.05 17.58 -2.64
CA ILE A 61 -11.35 17.74 -1.35
C ILE A 61 -12.04 16.91 -0.25
N ILE A 62 -13.37 17.01 -0.13
CA ILE A 62 -14.13 16.26 0.88
C ILE A 62 -13.92 14.76 0.73
N VAL A 63 -13.92 14.24 -0.51
CA VAL A 63 -13.72 12.81 -0.74
C VAL A 63 -12.34 12.35 -0.28
N ILE A 64 -11.29 13.14 -0.55
CA ILE A 64 -9.91 12.82 -0.13
C ILE A 64 -9.79 12.89 1.40
N LEU A 65 -10.40 13.88 2.04
CA LEU A 65 -10.39 14.01 3.51
C LEU A 65 -11.17 12.90 4.20
N LYS A 66 -12.26 12.43 3.58
CA LYS A 66 -13.09 11.35 4.13
C LYS A 66 -12.36 10.00 4.12
N ASP A 67 -11.56 9.74 3.10
CA ASP A 67 -10.75 8.52 3.04
C ASP A 67 -9.42 8.75 2.30
N PRO A 68 -8.31 8.96 3.04
CA PRO A 68 -7.02 9.27 2.44
C PRO A 68 -6.46 8.10 1.62
N ARG A 69 -6.94 6.86 1.80
CA ARG A 69 -6.50 5.68 1.02
C ARG A 69 -6.69 5.86 -0.48
N ILE A 70 -7.62 6.72 -0.88
CA ILE A 70 -7.91 7.02 -2.29
C ILE A 70 -6.66 7.51 -3.03
N ILE A 71 -5.81 8.31 -2.39
CA ILE A 71 -4.60 8.86 -3.04
C ILE A 71 -3.56 7.76 -3.30
N PHE A 72 -3.63 6.65 -2.55
CA PHE A 72 -2.70 5.53 -2.62
C PHE A 72 -3.14 4.42 -3.58
N ILE A 73 -4.27 4.56 -4.27
CA ILE A 73 -4.77 3.56 -5.25
C ILE A 73 -3.86 3.45 -6.49
N LEU A 74 -3.31 4.57 -6.96
CA LEU A 74 -2.49 4.60 -8.18
C LEU A 74 -0.99 4.34 -8.00
N PRO A 75 -0.30 4.91 -7.00
CA PRO A 75 1.17 4.82 -6.93
C PRO A 75 1.65 3.38 -6.75
N PHE A 76 0.91 2.56 -5.99
CA PHE A 76 1.25 1.16 -5.75
C PHE A 76 -0.01 0.36 -5.42
N LYS A 77 0.13 -0.96 -5.47
CA LYS A 77 -0.82 -1.93 -4.90
C LYS A 77 -0.02 -2.84 -3.98
N ALA A 78 -0.32 -2.80 -2.68
CA ALA A 78 0.25 -3.77 -1.75
C ALA A 78 -0.52 -5.09 -1.90
N TYR A 79 0.21 -6.19 -1.89
CA TYR A 79 -0.34 -7.53 -2.06
C TYR A 79 -0.39 -8.26 -0.72
N ARG A 80 0.77 -8.40 -0.07
CA ARG A 80 0.97 -9.19 1.14
C ARG A 80 2.12 -8.64 1.96
N ILE A 81 2.02 -8.73 3.29
CA ILE A 81 3.16 -8.63 4.20
C ILE A 81 3.36 -9.97 4.91
N ILE A 82 4.60 -10.38 5.09
CA ILE A 82 5.01 -11.63 5.72
C ILE A 82 6.08 -11.30 6.75
N ILE A 83 6.01 -11.93 7.92
CA ILE A 83 7.12 -11.93 8.88
C ILE A 83 7.77 -13.28 8.80
N VAL A 84 9.08 -13.30 8.58
CA VAL A 84 9.87 -14.52 8.46
C VAL A 84 10.91 -14.58 9.56
N ASP A 85 11.08 -15.77 10.13
CA ASP A 85 12.25 -16.10 10.93
C ASP A 85 13.41 -16.39 9.99
N THR A 86 14.48 -15.60 10.06
CA THR A 86 15.64 -15.76 9.16
C THR A 86 16.55 -16.92 9.54
N ASN A 87 16.42 -17.48 10.75
CA ASN A 87 17.15 -18.67 11.17
C ASN A 87 16.35 -19.94 10.89
N GLY A 88 15.07 -19.93 11.26
CA GLY A 88 14.19 -21.08 11.10
C GLY A 88 13.61 -21.24 9.69
N SER A 89 13.67 -20.20 8.85
CA SER A 89 13.08 -20.15 7.51
C SER A 89 11.58 -20.45 7.48
N ILE A 90 10.91 -20.10 8.58
CA ILE A 90 9.47 -20.29 8.78
C ILE A 90 8.81 -18.92 8.76
N ALA A 91 7.68 -18.81 8.06
CA ALA A 91 6.84 -17.64 8.16
C ALA A 91 6.06 -17.64 9.48
N LEU A 92 6.26 -16.59 10.27
CA LEU A 92 5.64 -16.42 11.59
C LEU A 92 4.24 -15.80 11.49
N TYR A 93 4.03 -14.98 10.46
CA TYR A 93 2.78 -14.26 10.25
C TYR A 93 2.62 -13.82 8.78
N LYS A 94 1.37 -13.75 8.31
CA LYS A 94 1.02 -13.15 7.02
C LYS A 94 -0.21 -12.25 7.12
N HIS A 95 -0.23 -11.22 6.30
CA HIS A 95 -1.43 -10.43 6.04
C HIS A 95 -1.55 -10.08 4.56
N ASP A 96 -2.72 -10.36 3.99
CA ASP A 96 -3.06 -10.06 2.61
C ASP A 96 -3.91 -8.80 2.49
N TRP A 97 -3.55 -7.91 1.56
CA TRP A 97 -4.44 -6.84 1.10
C TRP A 97 -5.12 -7.18 -0.22
N ALA A 98 -4.57 -8.09 -1.00
CA ALA A 98 -5.13 -8.54 -2.26
C ALA A 98 -4.99 -10.05 -2.40
N LYS A 99 -5.80 -10.66 -3.28
CA LYS A 99 -5.63 -12.07 -3.63
C LYS A 99 -4.27 -12.26 -4.30
N VAL A 100 -3.38 -12.95 -3.61
CA VAL A 100 -2.11 -13.45 -4.14
C VAL A 100 -2.30 -14.92 -4.44
N GLY A 101 -1.54 -15.47 -5.39
CA GLY A 101 -1.49 -16.91 -5.60
C GLY A 101 -1.14 -17.65 -4.31
N GLU A 102 -1.42 -18.95 -4.27
CA GLU A 102 -0.96 -19.82 -3.19
C GLU A 102 0.57 -19.86 -3.24
N LEU A 103 1.17 -19.00 -2.43
CA LEU A 103 2.60 -19.02 -2.17
C LEU A 103 2.80 -19.85 -0.93
N GLU A 104 3.49 -20.98 -1.06
CA GLU A 104 3.95 -21.73 0.09
C GLU A 104 4.99 -20.89 0.84
N GLU A 105 4.61 -20.40 2.02
CA GLU A 105 5.37 -19.39 2.77
C GLU A 105 6.77 -19.86 3.17
N ASN A 106 6.92 -21.16 3.41
CA ASN A 106 8.21 -21.78 3.72
C ASN A 106 9.12 -21.77 2.50
N MET A 107 8.61 -22.10 1.30
CA MET A 107 9.40 -21.99 0.06
C MET A 107 9.87 -20.57 -0.19
N PHE A 108 8.99 -19.59 0.05
CA PHE A 108 9.34 -18.17 -0.10
C PHE A 108 10.45 -17.74 0.87
N SER A 109 10.35 -18.17 2.13
CA SER A 109 11.34 -17.86 3.17
C SER A 109 12.70 -18.49 2.85
N MET A 110 12.71 -19.77 2.43
CA MET A 110 13.93 -20.46 1.97
C MET A 110 14.58 -19.77 0.77
N MET A 111 13.78 -19.33 -0.22
CA MET A 111 14.28 -18.60 -1.38
C MET A 111 14.95 -17.28 -0.96
N LEU A 112 14.31 -16.50 -0.08
CA LEU A 112 14.87 -15.24 0.40
C LEU A 112 16.18 -15.44 1.16
N GLN A 113 16.25 -16.47 2.00
CA GLN A 113 17.46 -16.82 2.74
C GLN A 113 18.59 -17.23 1.79
N ALA A 114 18.30 -18.08 0.80
CA ALA A 114 19.29 -18.51 -0.19
C ALA A 114 19.84 -17.31 -1.00
N ILE A 115 18.97 -16.40 -1.44
CA ILE A 115 19.39 -15.18 -2.14
C ILE A 115 20.24 -14.29 -1.22
N GLY A 116 19.82 -14.13 0.04
CA GLY A 116 20.56 -13.36 1.03
C GLY A 116 21.97 -13.89 1.25
N ASN A 117 22.11 -15.19 1.48
CA ASN A 117 23.41 -15.83 1.71
C ASN A 117 24.34 -15.70 0.51
N VAL A 118 23.84 -15.97 -0.70
CA VAL A 118 24.65 -15.86 -1.93
C VAL A 118 25.12 -14.42 -2.15
N LEU A 119 24.25 -13.44 -1.92
CA LEU A 119 24.61 -12.04 -2.11
C LEU A 119 25.57 -11.54 -1.03
N ASP A 120 25.44 -11.98 0.21
CA ASP A 120 26.39 -11.64 1.28
C ASP A 120 27.77 -12.24 1.01
N ASP A 121 27.83 -13.50 0.58
CA ASP A 121 29.08 -14.18 0.21
C ASP A 121 29.84 -13.46 -0.92
N ILE A 122 29.10 -13.01 -1.95
CA ILE A 122 29.68 -12.37 -3.13
C ILE A 122 30.03 -10.90 -2.87
N LEU A 123 29.11 -10.15 -2.27
CA LEU A 123 29.20 -8.70 -2.21
C LEU A 123 29.77 -8.19 -0.89
N LYS A 124 29.54 -8.88 0.24
CA LYS A 124 29.89 -8.45 1.61
C LYS A 124 29.53 -6.99 1.90
N LYS A 125 28.42 -6.52 1.31
CA LYS A 125 27.97 -5.11 1.35
C LYS A 125 26.65 -4.91 2.09
N GLY A 126 26.24 -5.90 2.89
CA GLY A 126 25.04 -5.87 3.72
C GLY A 126 23.87 -6.63 3.13
N GLU A 127 22.71 -6.45 3.75
CA GLU A 127 21.52 -7.28 3.52
C GLU A 127 20.65 -6.78 2.35
N VAL A 128 19.91 -7.70 1.75
CA VAL A 128 18.96 -7.40 0.68
C VAL A 128 17.80 -6.57 1.24
N GLN A 129 17.60 -5.37 0.70
CA GLN A 129 16.50 -4.48 1.10
C GLN A 129 15.35 -4.48 0.09
N GLU A 130 15.65 -4.75 -1.19
CA GLU A 130 14.68 -4.66 -2.27
C GLU A 130 15.02 -5.63 -3.40
N ILE A 131 14.03 -6.43 -3.83
CA ILE A 131 14.12 -7.29 -5.01
C ILE A 131 13.06 -6.82 -6.01
N GLN A 132 13.52 -6.28 -7.14
CA GLN A 132 12.64 -5.78 -8.20
C GLN A 132 12.39 -6.87 -9.26
N MET A 133 11.12 -7.10 -9.56
CA MET A 133 10.66 -7.97 -10.64
C MET A 133 9.90 -7.16 -11.69
N ASP A 134 9.55 -7.77 -12.83
CA ASP A 134 8.80 -7.10 -13.90
C ASP A 134 7.47 -6.49 -13.42
N ARG A 135 6.74 -7.19 -12.55
CA ARG A 135 5.37 -6.80 -12.13
C ARG A 135 5.20 -6.61 -10.63
N ALA A 136 6.27 -6.76 -9.86
CA ALA A 136 6.24 -6.72 -8.41
C ALA A 136 7.58 -6.29 -7.84
N VAL A 137 7.54 -5.88 -6.57
CA VAL A 137 8.71 -5.61 -5.75
C VAL A 137 8.54 -6.32 -4.41
N LEU A 138 9.63 -6.88 -3.90
CA LEU A 138 9.75 -7.31 -2.52
C LEU A 138 10.56 -6.25 -1.78
N LEU A 139 9.95 -5.65 -0.77
CA LEU A 139 10.63 -4.77 0.18
C LEU A 139 10.93 -5.59 1.43
N ILE A 140 12.19 -5.63 1.83
CA ILE A 140 12.66 -6.47 2.93
C ILE A 140 13.25 -5.55 3.99
N GLN A 141 12.79 -5.71 5.23
CA GLN A 141 13.31 -5.01 6.38
C GLN A 141 13.77 -6.03 7.41
N HIS A 142 15.09 -6.17 7.53
CA HIS A 142 15.72 -6.97 8.57
C HIS A 142 15.73 -6.22 9.90
N ASP A 143 15.60 -6.98 10.99
CA ASP A 143 15.98 -6.52 12.32
C ASP A 143 17.46 -6.86 12.59
N LYS A 144 18.18 -5.93 13.22
CA LYS A 144 19.63 -6.11 13.49
C LYS A 144 19.91 -6.93 14.74
N THR A 145 18.92 -7.10 15.60
CA THR A 145 19.07 -7.69 16.93
C THR A 145 18.45 -9.08 17.03
N HIS A 146 17.35 -9.31 16.31
CA HIS A 146 16.63 -10.57 16.28
C HIS A 146 16.67 -11.11 14.84
N SER A 147 16.75 -12.43 14.70
CA SER A 147 16.72 -13.13 13.41
C SER A 147 15.33 -13.11 12.78
N ILE A 148 14.85 -11.93 12.41
CA ILE A 148 13.52 -11.65 11.88
C ILE A 148 13.63 -10.67 10.73
N ALA A 149 12.88 -10.94 9.67
CA ALA A 149 12.67 -9.99 8.59
C ALA A 149 11.18 -9.80 8.30
N SER A 150 10.80 -8.55 8.06
CA SER A 150 9.49 -8.19 7.54
C SER A 150 9.59 -8.01 6.03
N VAL A 151 8.76 -8.72 5.27
CA VAL A 151 8.75 -8.72 3.81
C VAL A 151 7.41 -8.22 3.30
N LEU A 152 7.42 -7.13 2.52
CA LEU A 152 6.25 -6.55 1.89
C LEU A 152 6.31 -6.75 0.38
N ILE A 153 5.27 -7.37 -0.16
CA ILE A 153 5.08 -7.61 -1.59
C ILE A 153 4.16 -6.51 -2.14
N ALA A 154 4.62 -5.76 -3.14
CA ALA A 154 3.83 -4.70 -3.78
C ALA A 154 4.05 -4.65 -5.30
N SER A 155 3.21 -3.90 -6.02
CA SER A 155 3.39 -3.70 -7.47
C SER A 155 4.54 -2.75 -7.80
N LYS A 156 4.80 -1.78 -6.92
CA LYS A 156 5.85 -0.76 -7.06
C LYS A 156 6.38 -0.35 -5.70
N SER A 157 7.66 0.00 -5.69
CA SER A 157 8.33 0.58 -4.54
C SER A 157 7.86 2.01 -4.32
N SER A 158 7.63 2.42 -3.07
CA SER A 158 7.28 3.80 -2.73
C SER A 158 7.86 4.19 -1.37
N ARG A 159 8.11 5.49 -1.17
CA ARG A 159 8.62 6.00 0.11
C ARG A 159 7.66 5.68 1.27
N SER A 160 6.36 5.78 1.03
CA SER A 160 5.32 5.45 2.02
C SER A 160 5.35 3.98 2.42
N LEU A 161 5.51 3.06 1.45
CA LEU A 161 5.62 1.63 1.75
C LEU A 161 6.91 1.29 2.50
N LYS A 162 8.05 1.84 2.09
CA LYS A 162 9.33 1.65 2.78
C LYS A 162 9.28 2.16 4.23
N TYR A 163 8.73 3.36 4.42
CA TYR A 163 8.55 3.94 5.75
C TYR A 163 7.57 3.13 6.59
N GLY A 164 6.45 2.71 6.02
CA GLY A 164 5.47 1.84 6.67
C GLY A 164 6.09 0.51 7.10
N LEU A 165 6.86 -0.14 6.23
CA LEU A 165 7.55 -1.40 6.55
C LEU A 165 8.58 -1.25 7.67
N LYS A 166 9.38 -0.17 7.64
CA LYS A 166 10.33 0.13 8.71
C LYS A 166 9.62 0.33 10.05
N ARG A 167 8.59 1.18 10.09
CA ARG A 167 7.80 1.46 11.29
C ARG A 167 7.07 0.21 11.80
N PHE A 168 6.57 -0.61 10.88
CA PHE A 168 5.95 -1.90 11.20
C PHE A 168 6.95 -2.82 11.89
N ASN A 169 8.15 -2.98 11.32
CA ASN A 169 9.19 -3.82 11.90
C ASN A 169 9.59 -3.36 13.30
N GLU A 170 9.88 -2.06 13.47
CA GLU A 170 10.20 -1.46 14.78
C GLU A 170 9.08 -1.71 15.81
N LYS A 171 7.81 -1.53 15.41
CA LYS A 171 6.67 -1.73 16.30
C LYS A 171 6.44 -3.20 16.64
N PHE A 172 6.60 -4.09 15.66
CA PHE A 172 6.49 -5.54 15.84
C PHE A 172 7.53 -6.02 16.85
N ILE A 173 8.80 -5.67 16.65
CA ILE A 173 9.89 -6.04 17.56
C ILE A 173 9.62 -5.51 18.97
N THR A 174 9.19 -4.25 19.11
CA THR A 174 8.88 -3.65 20.41
C THR A 174 7.74 -4.38 21.13
N VAL A 175 6.69 -4.79 20.42
CA VAL A 175 5.52 -5.45 21.03
C VAL A 175 5.82 -6.89 21.41
N PHE A 176 6.65 -7.58 20.63
CA PHE A 176 6.89 -9.01 20.80
C PHE A 176 8.27 -9.35 21.35
N GLN A 177 9.09 -8.38 21.75
CA GLN A 177 10.48 -8.56 22.17
C GLN A 177 10.70 -9.77 23.09
N SER A 178 9.88 -9.93 24.13
CA SER A 178 9.95 -11.06 25.07
C SER A 178 9.68 -12.43 24.44
N SER A 179 8.95 -12.48 23.33
CA SER A 179 8.62 -13.69 22.57
C SER A 179 9.64 -13.98 21.46
N LEU A 180 10.58 -13.07 21.18
CA LEU A 180 11.56 -13.23 20.11
C LEU A 180 12.82 -13.98 20.53
N ASP A 181 13.10 -14.02 21.83
CA ASP A 181 14.28 -14.67 22.44
C ASP A 181 14.08 -16.17 22.73
N GLY A 182 12.88 -16.70 22.51
CA GLY A 182 12.50 -18.10 22.77
C GLY A 182 12.07 -18.88 21.52
N GLU A 183 11.50 -20.07 21.73
CA GLU A 183 10.96 -20.91 20.65
C GLU A 183 9.74 -20.22 19.99
N ARG A 184 9.90 -19.82 18.72
CA ARG A 184 8.89 -19.04 17.98
C ARG A 184 7.87 -19.98 17.36
N LYS A 185 6.59 -19.86 17.75
CA LYS A 185 5.49 -20.68 17.21
C LYS A 185 4.54 -19.84 16.36
N VAL A 186 4.09 -20.43 15.26
CA VAL A 186 3.01 -19.89 14.43
C VAL A 186 1.78 -19.74 15.32
N GLY A 187 1.29 -18.49 15.47
CA GLY A 187 0.16 -18.16 16.35
C GLY A 187 0.51 -17.31 17.57
N MET A 188 1.78 -17.15 17.94
CA MET A 188 2.16 -16.23 19.05
C MET A 188 2.00 -14.74 18.72
N PHE A 189 1.68 -14.43 17.45
CA PHE A 189 1.73 -13.10 16.88
C PHE A 189 0.34 -12.56 16.50
N GLU A 190 -0.74 -12.96 17.18
CA GLU A 190 -2.12 -12.57 16.83
C GLU A 190 -2.35 -11.06 16.76
N LYS A 191 -1.72 -10.30 17.67
CA LYS A 191 -1.79 -8.83 17.71
C LYS A 191 -1.10 -8.15 16.52
N THR A 192 -0.38 -8.90 15.68
CA THR A 192 0.28 -8.33 14.49
C THR A 192 -0.73 -7.77 13.50
N SER A 193 -1.93 -8.35 13.42
CA SER A 193 -3.02 -7.83 12.61
C SER A 193 -3.34 -6.37 12.94
N GLU A 194 -3.47 -6.03 14.22
CA GLU A 194 -3.69 -4.65 14.67
C GLU A 194 -2.53 -3.72 14.33
N ILE A 195 -1.28 -4.20 14.42
CA ILE A 195 -0.09 -3.41 14.07
C ILE A 195 -0.11 -3.12 12.56
N VAL A 196 -0.41 -4.12 11.74
CA VAL A 196 -0.53 -3.96 10.29
C VAL A 196 -1.60 -2.92 9.96
N GLU A 197 -2.80 -3.04 10.54
CA GLU A 197 -3.91 -2.12 10.26
C GLU A 197 -3.61 -0.68 10.69
N LYS A 198 -2.92 -0.49 11.82
CA LYS A 198 -2.54 0.85 12.30
C LYS A 198 -1.41 1.49 11.50
N VAL A 199 -0.42 0.69 11.06
CA VAL A 199 0.76 1.22 10.35
C VAL A 199 0.48 1.41 8.86
N PHE A 200 -0.34 0.53 8.26
CA PHE A 200 -0.71 0.55 6.85
C PHE A 200 -2.16 0.97 6.63
N ASP A 201 -2.69 1.85 7.49
CA ASP A 201 -4.03 2.43 7.38
C ASP A 201 -4.29 3.12 6.04
N PHE A 202 -3.22 3.57 5.38
CA PHE A 202 -3.22 4.19 4.06
C PHE A 202 -3.32 3.19 2.89
N VAL A 203 -3.16 1.90 3.12
CA VAL A 203 -3.15 0.86 2.08
C VAL A 203 -4.60 0.42 1.76
N PRO A 204 -5.06 0.55 0.50
CA PRO A 204 -6.39 0.05 0.12
C PRO A 204 -6.45 -1.48 0.17
N SER A 205 -7.51 -2.02 0.81
CA SER A 205 -7.80 -3.45 0.80
C SER A 205 -8.63 -3.85 -0.43
N TYR A 206 -8.16 -4.86 -1.16
CA TYR A 206 -8.77 -5.48 -2.33
C TYR A 206 -9.36 -6.86 -2.04
N LYS A 207 -9.41 -7.27 -0.77
CA LYS A 207 -10.12 -8.49 -0.37
C LYS A 207 -11.60 -8.32 -0.67
N THR A 208 -12.19 -9.26 -1.42
CA THR A 208 -13.64 -9.40 -1.50
C THR A 208 -14.11 -9.96 -0.16
N VAL A 209 -14.96 -9.21 0.54
CA VAL A 209 -15.76 -9.79 1.64
C VAL A 209 -16.71 -10.77 0.96
N SER A 210 -16.42 -12.06 1.08
CA SER A 210 -17.32 -13.15 0.69
C SER A 210 -18.42 -13.30 1.72
#